data_AF-A0A968PKV4-F1
#
_entry.id   AF-A0A968PKV4-F1
#
_cell.length_a   1.000
_cell.length_b   1.000
_cell.length_c   1.000
_cell.angle_alpha   90.00
_cell.angle_beta   90.00
_cell.angle_gamma   90.00
#
_symmetry.space_group_name_H-M   'P 1'
#
loop_
_entity.id
_entity.type
_entity.pdbx_description
1 polymer ?
#
loop_
_entity_poly.entity_id
_entity_poly.type
_entity_poly.pdbx_seq_one_letter_code
_entity_poly.pdbx_strand_id
1 'polypeptide(L)'
;MTEKFEKRNCGNDDVLAFGDSTYKVGKFKKAVDLSFSSSLGSHLSGELRNKGIQIDQKHLAPNNKPDEYARWFGSGIECEILQVGSDSWKVGKVRIKIEVEFYVEELESLEEDESDISETVQLESPLDSIRQ
;
A
#
# COMPACT_ATOMS: atom_id res chain seq x y z
N MET A 1 1.53 -14.32 20.80
CA MET A 1 0.62 -14.63 19.68
C MET A 1 1.26 -14.05 18.44
N THR A 2 1.57 -14.88 17.45
CA THR A 2 2.17 -14.42 16.20
C THR A 2 1.00 -14.12 15.27
N GLU A 3 0.77 -12.86 14.96
CA GLU A 3 -0.24 -12.49 13.98
C GLU A 3 0.16 -13.09 12.62
N LYS A 4 -0.67 -13.99 12.09
CA LYS A 4 -0.46 -14.65 10.80
C LYS A 4 -1.19 -13.87 9.71
N PHE A 5 -0.63 -12.72 9.38
CA PHE A 5 -1.13 -11.91 8.29
C PHE A 5 -0.39 -12.24 7.00
N GLU A 6 -1.13 -12.59 5.95
CA GLU A 6 -0.56 -12.80 4.63
C GLU A 6 -0.71 -11.53 3.77
N LYS A 7 0.42 -10.99 3.30
CA LYS A 7 0.41 -9.87 2.35
C LYS A 7 -0.23 -10.32 1.03
N ARG A 8 -1.28 -9.63 0.61
CA ARG A 8 -1.93 -9.86 -0.69
C ARG A 8 -1.52 -8.80 -1.71
N ASN A 9 -1.38 -9.22 -2.96
CA ASN A 9 -1.24 -8.30 -4.07
C ASN A 9 -2.62 -7.71 -4.40
N CYS A 10 -2.70 -6.38 -4.53
CA CYS A 10 -3.94 -5.69 -4.88
C CYS A 10 -3.78 -5.01 -6.25
N GLY A 11 -4.54 -5.48 -7.23
CA GLY A 11 -4.73 -4.84 -8.53
C GLY A 11 -5.47 -3.51 -8.42
N ASN A 12 -5.52 -2.74 -9.51
CA ASN A 12 -6.19 -1.44 -9.50
C ASN A 12 -7.73 -1.53 -9.56
N ASP A 13 -8.26 -2.64 -10.07
CA ASP A 13 -9.70 -2.89 -10.16
C ASP A 13 -10.28 -3.65 -8.95
N ASP A 14 -9.41 -4.12 -8.05
CA ASP A 14 -9.83 -4.69 -6.76
C ASP A 14 -10.52 -3.62 -5.91
N VAL A 15 -11.25 -4.05 -4.88
CA VAL A 15 -12.10 -3.19 -4.06
C VAL A 15 -11.73 -3.31 -2.60
N LEU A 16 -11.52 -2.17 -1.94
CA LEU A 16 -11.41 -2.07 -0.48
C LEU A 16 -12.76 -1.64 0.09
N ALA A 17 -13.18 -2.27 1.18
CA ALA A 17 -14.33 -1.88 1.97
C ALA A 17 -13.89 -1.23 3.28
N PHE A 18 -14.48 -0.09 3.63
CA PHE A 18 -14.31 0.59 4.92
C PHE A 18 -15.71 0.84 5.50
N GLY A 19 -16.18 -0.06 6.36
CA GLY A 19 -17.58 -0.09 6.78
C GLY A 19 -18.50 -0.30 5.57
N ASP A 20 -19.52 0.55 5.42
CA ASP A 20 -20.52 0.46 4.33
C ASP A 20 -20.03 1.05 2.99
N SER A 21 -18.83 1.62 2.95
CA SER A 21 -18.28 2.27 1.75
C SER A 21 -17.25 1.40 1.06
N THR A 22 -17.34 1.31 -0.27
CA THR A 22 -16.38 0.57 -1.09
C THR A 22 -15.68 1.45 -2.10
N TYR A 23 -14.39 1.19 -2.34
CA TYR A 23 -13.57 1.98 -3.24
C TYR A 23 -12.65 1.07 -4.06
N LYS A 24 -12.50 1.36 -5.36
CA LYS A 24 -11.45 0.74 -6.16
C LYS A 24 -10.08 1.04 -5.54
N VAL A 25 -9.25 0.01 -5.43
CA VAL A 25 -7.85 0.12 -4.98
C VAL A 25 -7.08 1.13 -5.82
N GLY A 26 -7.29 1.18 -7.14
CA GLY A 26 -6.63 2.16 -8.00
C GLY A 26 -6.98 3.62 -7.66
N LYS A 27 -8.24 3.89 -7.26
CA LYS A 27 -8.67 5.22 -6.79
C LYS A 27 -8.00 5.55 -5.45
N PHE A 28 -7.92 4.58 -4.55
CA PHE A 28 -7.24 4.73 -3.27
C PHE A 28 -5.74 5.02 -3.44
N LYS A 29 -5.02 4.20 -4.21
CA LYS A 29 -3.59 4.38 -4.53
C LYS A 29 -3.29 5.76 -5.13
N LYS A 30 -4.12 6.22 -6.07
CA LYS A 30 -3.98 7.55 -6.64
C LYS A 30 -4.17 8.67 -5.61
N ALA A 31 -5.13 8.52 -4.70
CA ALA A 31 -5.36 9.49 -3.64
C ALA A 31 -4.20 9.52 -2.63
N VAL A 32 -3.65 8.35 -2.31
CA VAL A 32 -2.38 8.20 -1.59
C VAL A 32 -1.31 8.99 -2.35
N ASP A 33 -0.91 8.59 -3.55
CA ASP A 33 0.17 9.22 -4.33
C ASP A 33 0.08 10.76 -4.37
N LEU A 34 -1.12 11.32 -4.60
CA LEU A 34 -1.34 12.77 -4.61
C LEU A 34 -1.08 13.43 -3.26
N SER A 35 -1.49 12.78 -2.16
CA SER A 35 -1.34 13.28 -0.79
C SER A 35 0.12 13.38 -0.36
N PHE A 36 1.00 12.56 -0.93
CA PHE A 36 2.41 12.51 -0.54
C PHE A 36 3.30 13.51 -1.31
N SER A 37 2.80 14.21 -2.32
CA SER A 37 3.67 14.98 -3.24
C SER A 37 4.25 16.28 -2.67
N SER A 38 3.46 17.18 -2.06
CA SER A 38 3.94 18.51 -1.63
C SER A 38 3.84 18.76 -0.12
N SER A 39 2.68 18.49 0.49
CA SER A 39 2.43 18.76 1.91
C SER A 39 3.29 17.89 2.83
N LEU A 40 3.36 16.58 2.56
CA LEU A 40 4.16 15.68 3.38
C LEU A 40 5.65 15.97 3.25
N GLY A 41 6.16 16.18 2.03
CA GLY A 41 7.58 16.44 1.86
C GLY A 41 8.01 17.76 2.50
N SER A 42 7.13 18.77 2.57
CA SER A 42 7.35 19.98 3.37
C SER A 42 7.43 19.68 4.86
N HIS A 43 6.51 18.87 5.38
CA HIS A 43 6.49 18.49 6.80
C HIS A 43 7.73 17.68 7.18
N LEU A 44 8.07 16.66 6.37
CA LEU A 44 9.28 15.85 6.52
C LEU A 44 10.54 16.71 6.55
N SER A 45 10.67 17.66 5.61
CA SER A 45 11.84 18.55 5.56
C SER A 45 11.93 19.45 6.80
N GLY A 46 10.78 19.87 7.35
CA GLY A 46 10.70 20.58 8.62
C GLY A 46 11.19 19.72 9.80
N GLU A 47 10.71 18.48 9.90
CA GLU A 47 11.14 17.54 10.94
C GLU A 47 12.63 17.19 10.87
N LEU A 48 13.16 16.96 9.66
CA LEU A 48 14.60 16.76 9.44
C LEU A 48 15.41 17.95 9.97
N ARG A 49 14.99 19.18 9.65
CA ARG A 49 15.63 20.40 10.15
C ARG A 49 15.57 20.49 11.68
N ASN A 50 14.44 20.14 12.29
CA ASN A 50 14.28 20.11 13.75
C ASN A 50 15.23 19.09 14.43
N LYS A 51 15.64 18.05 13.70
CA LYS A 51 16.64 17.07 14.14
C LYS A 51 18.08 17.42 13.72
N GLY A 52 18.31 18.63 13.19
CA GLY A 52 19.64 19.09 12.79
C GLY A 52 20.10 18.60 11.42
N ILE A 53 19.23 17.95 10.65
CA ILE A 53 19.52 17.51 9.28
C ILE A 53 19.14 18.65 8.33
N GLN A 54 20.14 19.43 7.91
CA GLN A 54 19.95 20.55 7.01
C GLN A 54 20.23 20.13 5.57
N ILE A 55 19.19 20.10 4.74
CA ILE A 55 19.30 19.91 3.29
C ILE A 55 19.00 21.27 2.65
N ASP A 56 19.94 21.76 1.83
CA ASP A 56 19.78 23.06 1.17
C ASP A 56 18.49 23.07 0.34
N GLN A 57 17.70 24.13 0.51
CA GLN A 57 16.44 24.30 -0.19
C GLN A 57 16.63 24.25 -1.71
N LYS A 58 17.78 24.64 -2.26
CA LYS A 58 18.05 24.49 -3.71
C LYS A 58 18.03 23.04 -4.20
N HIS A 59 18.35 22.08 -3.33
CA HIS A 59 18.30 20.65 -3.67
C HIS A 59 16.88 20.08 -3.53
N LEU A 60 16.06 20.65 -2.64
CA LEU A 60 14.67 20.27 -2.41
C LEU A 60 13.71 20.94 -3.41
N ALA A 61 13.91 22.23 -3.65
CA ALA A 61 13.02 23.16 -4.34
C ALA A 61 13.82 24.17 -5.20
N PRO A 62 14.42 23.73 -6.33
CA PRO A 62 15.29 24.57 -7.14
C PRO A 62 14.59 25.79 -7.78
N ASN A 63 13.25 25.85 -7.85
CA ASN A 63 12.50 26.98 -8.43
C ASN A 63 11.49 27.62 -7.46
N ASN A 64 11.59 27.35 -6.15
CA ASN A 64 10.65 27.84 -5.11
C ASN A 64 9.17 27.51 -5.39
N LYS A 65 8.88 26.40 -6.08
CA LYS A 65 7.50 25.98 -6.34
C LYS A 65 7.01 24.98 -5.27
N PRO A 66 5.75 25.08 -4.83
CA PRO A 66 5.21 24.21 -3.77
C PRO A 66 5.23 22.71 -4.13
N ASP A 67 5.19 22.37 -5.41
CA ASP A 67 5.25 20.98 -5.90
C ASP A 67 6.65 20.34 -5.78
N GLU A 68 7.70 21.07 -5.39
CA GLU A 68 9.07 20.58 -5.51
C GLU A 68 9.51 19.62 -4.40
N TYR A 69 8.81 19.59 -3.27
CA TYR A 69 8.97 18.51 -2.29
C TYR A 69 8.65 17.12 -2.87
N ALA A 70 8.05 17.06 -4.06
CA ALA A 70 7.87 15.83 -4.82
C ALA A 70 9.20 15.15 -5.16
N ARG A 71 10.36 15.82 -5.09
CA ARG A 71 11.67 15.14 -5.26
C ARG A 71 11.89 14.04 -4.23
N TRP A 72 11.34 14.18 -3.02
CA TRP A 72 11.35 13.09 -2.03
C TRP A 72 10.71 11.82 -2.59
N PHE A 73 9.62 11.94 -3.35
CA PHE A 73 8.78 10.81 -3.78
C PHE A 73 8.91 10.48 -5.28
N GLY A 74 9.62 11.31 -6.05
CA GLY A 74 9.82 11.16 -7.49
C GLY A 74 11.29 10.87 -7.84
N SER A 75 11.99 11.88 -8.36
CA SER A 75 13.33 11.75 -8.93
C SER A 75 14.46 11.52 -7.91
N GLY A 76 14.20 11.75 -6.63
CA GLY A 76 15.20 11.77 -5.58
C GLY A 76 15.99 13.09 -5.49
N ILE A 77 16.69 13.21 -4.36
CA ILE A 77 17.55 14.32 -3.97
C ILE A 77 19.00 13.82 -4.06
N GLU A 78 19.86 14.61 -4.70
CA GLU A 78 21.29 14.29 -4.85
C GLU A 78 22.02 14.34 -3.51
N CYS A 79 22.85 13.34 -3.25
CA CYS A 79 23.62 13.21 -2.03
C CYS A 79 24.83 12.30 -2.25
N GLU A 80 25.68 12.17 -1.24
CA GLU A 80 26.79 11.22 -1.22
C GLU A 80 26.67 10.32 0.02
N ILE A 81 27.14 9.08 -0.07
CA ILE A 81 27.20 8.15 1.05
C ILE A 81 28.64 7.69 1.27
N LEU A 82 29.09 7.71 2.53
CA LEU A 82 30.29 7.04 2.99
C LEU A 82 29.87 5.89 3.90
N GLN A 83 30.09 4.65 3.44
CA GLN A 83 29.77 3.46 4.21
C GLN A 83 30.94 3.09 5.12
N VAL A 84 30.66 2.55 6.30
CA VAL A 84 31.71 2.03 7.18
C VAL A 84 32.51 0.94 6.44
N GLY A 85 33.83 1.05 6.46
CA GLY A 85 34.73 0.17 5.70
C GLY A 85 34.91 0.55 4.22
N SER A 86 34.33 1.65 3.76
CA SER A 86 34.59 2.23 2.43
C SER A 86 35.73 3.24 2.51
N ASP A 87 36.61 3.22 1.50
CA ASP A 87 37.72 4.17 1.39
C ASP A 87 37.32 5.51 0.76
N SER A 88 36.10 5.60 0.22
CA SER A 88 35.63 6.80 -0.50
C SER A 88 34.12 7.04 -0.40
N TRP A 89 33.75 8.31 -0.61
CA TRP A 89 32.37 8.75 -0.81
C TRP A 89 31.84 8.28 -2.16
N LYS A 90 30.56 7.91 -2.20
CA LYS A 90 29.84 7.52 -3.42
C LYS A 90 28.70 8.49 -3.68
N VAL A 91 28.72 9.11 -4.86
CA VAL A 91 27.63 9.97 -5.33
C VAL A 91 26.39 9.14 -5.64
N GLY A 92 25.23 9.64 -5.23
CA GLY A 92 23.94 8.98 -5.44
C GLY A 92 22.75 9.90 -5.25
N LYS A 93 21.58 9.29 -5.06
CA LYS A 93 20.33 9.99 -4.76
C LYS A 93 19.57 9.27 -3.68
N VAL A 94 18.97 10.02 -2.77
CA VAL A 94 18.01 9.52 -1.79
C VAL A 94 16.59 9.82 -2.26
N ARG A 95 15.70 8.83 -2.19
CA ARG A 95 14.26 8.99 -2.42
C ARG A 95 13.48 8.12 -1.45
N ILE A 96 12.24 8.50 -1.20
CA ILE A 96 11.26 7.79 -0.38
C ILE A 96 10.26 7.13 -1.32
N LYS A 97 10.07 5.84 -1.12
CA LYS A 97 9.03 5.07 -1.81
C LYS A 97 7.92 4.77 -0.81
N ILE A 98 6.69 4.99 -1.21
CA ILE A 98 5.51 4.65 -0.43
C ILE A 98 4.90 3.40 -1.03
N GLU A 99 4.57 2.44 -0.17
CA GLU A 99 3.91 1.21 -0.55
C GLU A 99 2.61 1.09 0.25
N VAL A 100 1.53 0.73 -0.43
CA VAL A 100 0.26 0.39 0.19
C VAL A 100 0.17 -1.12 0.22
N GLU A 101 0.05 -1.69 1.41
CA GLU A 101 0.00 -3.13 1.64
C GLU A 101 -1.36 -3.50 2.23
N PHE A 102 -1.92 -4.62 1.78
CA PHE A 102 -3.14 -5.19 2.32
C PHE A 102 -2.83 -6.60 2.82
N TYR A 103 -3.36 -6.91 3.98
CA TYR A 103 -3.15 -8.18 4.65
C TYR A 103 -4.48 -8.85 4.90
N VAL A 104 -4.50 -10.16 4.73
CA VAL A 104 -5.65 -11.01 5.08
C VAL A 104 -5.25 -11.83 6.30
N GLU A 105 -6.13 -11.89 7.28
CA GLU A 105 -6.03 -12.87 8.36
C GLU A 105 -6.29 -14.25 7.76
N GLU A 106 -5.39 -15.21 7.97
CA GLU A 106 -5.74 -16.61 7.75
C GLU A 106 -6.96 -16.90 8.63
N LEU A 107 -8.15 -16.92 8.03
CA LEU A 107 -9.27 -17.63 8.63
C LEU A 107 -8.74 -19.05 8.80
N GLU A 108 -8.61 -19.50 10.05
CA GLU A 108 -8.54 -20.94 10.33
C GLU A 108 -9.65 -21.53 9.48
N SER A 109 -9.27 -22.33 8.48
CA SER A 109 -10.23 -22.99 7.61
C SER A 109 -11.23 -23.63 8.54
N LEU A 110 -12.49 -23.18 8.48
CA LEU A 110 -13.58 -24.08 8.82
C LEU A 110 -13.37 -25.21 7.82
N GLU A 111 -12.64 -26.24 8.23
CA GLU A 111 -12.69 -27.54 7.63
C GLU A 111 -14.18 -27.85 7.62
N GLU A 112 -14.80 -27.67 6.46
CA GLU A 112 -16.10 -28.21 6.19
C GLU A 112 -15.93 -29.71 6.42
N ASP A 113 -16.39 -30.18 7.57
CA ASP A 113 -16.71 -31.59 7.81
C ASP A 113 -17.75 -32.00 6.76
N GLU A 114 -17.33 -32.24 5.52
CA GLU A 114 -18.06 -33.05 4.54
C GLU A 114 -17.98 -34.53 4.96
N SER A 115 -18.40 -34.83 6.18
CA SER A 115 -18.55 -36.20 6.67
C SER A 115 -19.70 -36.33 7.65
N ASP A 116 -20.92 -35.95 7.26
CA ASP A 116 -22.14 -36.72 7.61
C ASP A 116 -23.40 -36.07 7.03
N ILE A 117 -23.79 -36.48 5.82
CA ILE A 117 -25.22 -36.67 5.48
C ILE A 117 -25.29 -37.67 4.32
N SER A 118 -24.92 -38.90 4.65
CA SER A 118 -25.38 -40.09 3.94
C SER A 118 -26.76 -40.47 4.48
N GLU A 119 -27.71 -40.66 3.55
CA GLU A 119 -29.00 -41.36 3.70
C GLU A 119 -30.30 -40.56 3.99
N THR A 120 -31.03 -40.33 2.89
CA THR A 120 -32.48 -40.60 2.71
C THR A 120 -33.50 -39.64 3.31
N VAL A 121 -33.92 -38.65 2.51
CA VAL A 121 -35.36 -38.33 2.35
C VAL A 121 -35.61 -38.06 0.85
N GLN A 122 -36.21 -39.02 0.16
CA GLN A 122 -36.88 -38.78 -1.12
C GLN A 122 -38.05 -37.84 -0.87
N LEU A 123 -38.03 -36.62 -1.41
CA LEU A 123 -39.23 -35.84 -1.67
C LEU A 123 -39.12 -35.21 -3.06
N GLU A 124 -40.21 -35.37 -3.81
CA GLU A 124 -40.37 -35.40 -5.26
C GLU A 124 -39.86 -34.17 -6.05
N SER A 125 -39.43 -34.45 -7.29
CA SER A 125 -38.88 -33.48 -8.23
C SER A 125 -39.97 -32.54 -8.78
N PRO A 126 -39.83 -31.20 -8.69
CA PRO A 126 -40.89 -30.24 -9.02
C PRO A 126 -41.04 -29.92 -10.52
N LEU A 127 -40.76 -30.89 -11.42
CA LEU A 127 -40.66 -30.65 -12.87
C LEU A 127 -41.63 -31.45 -13.75
N ASP A 128 -42.52 -32.28 -13.19
CA ASP A 128 -43.50 -33.03 -13.97
C ASP A 128 -44.82 -32.27 -14.29
N SER A 129 -44.98 -31.03 -13.81
CA SER A 129 -46.23 -30.26 -14.03
C SER A 129 -46.32 -29.48 -15.36
N ILE A 130 -45.37 -29.64 -16.30
CA ILE A 130 -45.30 -28.84 -17.55
C ILE A 130 -45.62 -29.67 -18.83
N ARG A 131 -46.02 -30.93 -18.68
CA ARG A 131 -46.52 -31.73 -19.81
C ARG A 131 -48.02 -31.99 -19.70
N GLN A 132 -48.82 -30.96 -19.99
CA GLN A 132 -50.21 -31.11 -20.46
C GLN A 132 -50.43 -30.22 -21.69
#